data_AF-A0A373CUI1-F1
#
_entry.id   AF-A0A373CUI1-F1
#
_cell.length_a   1.000
_cell.length_b   1.000
_cell.length_c   1.000
_cell.angle_alpha   90.00
_cell.angle_beta   90.00
_cell.angle_gamma   90.00
#
_symmetry.space_group_name_H-M   'P 1'
#
loop_
_entity.id
_entity.type
_entity.pdbx_description
1 polymer ?
#
loop_
_entity_poly.entity_id
_entity_poly.type
_entity_poly.pdbx_seq_one_letter_code
_entity_poly.pdbx_strand_id
1 'polypeptide(L)'
;MEKCKLTQVPCRNEIERIIKRNKNRYSLQTTCEIAKLFQSAFDDDDYKELSDEDYARFGIISDIMRVNDLKSLTSIRDVVNYMQRLESKRRLSDRKGTI
;
A
#
# COMPACT_ATOMS: atom_id res chain seq x y z
N MET A 1 9.22 -5.97 10.68
CA MET A 1 10.38 -5.74 9.82
C MET A 1 11.47 -5.06 10.62
N GLU A 2 12.67 -5.65 10.62
CA GLU A 2 13.84 -4.98 11.16
C GLU A 2 14.07 -3.69 10.34
N LYS A 3 14.33 -2.57 11.00
CA LYS A 3 14.57 -1.30 10.30
C LYS A 3 15.79 -1.46 9.41
N CYS A 4 15.69 -1.00 8.17
CA CYS A 4 16.82 -0.96 7.25
C CYS A 4 17.97 -0.17 7.89
N LYS A 5 19.14 -0.81 8.05
CA LYS A 5 20.35 -0.18 8.60
C LYS A 5 21.22 0.47 7.51
N LEU A 6 20.77 0.42 6.26
CA LEU A 6 21.51 0.95 5.11
C LEU A 6 21.36 2.48 5.04
N THR A 7 22.45 3.15 4.67
CA THR A 7 22.40 4.57 4.29
C THR A 7 21.71 4.72 2.93
N GLN A 8 21.41 5.96 2.51
CA GLN A 8 20.62 6.22 1.30
C GLN A 8 21.18 5.54 0.04
N VAL A 9 22.50 5.56 -0.18
CA VAL A 9 23.13 4.99 -1.39
C VAL A 9 23.05 3.45 -1.43
N PRO A 10 23.49 2.69 -0.40
CA PRO A 10 23.30 1.24 -0.37
C PRO A 10 21.83 0.81 -0.41
N CYS A 11 20.92 1.61 0.15
CA CYS A 11 19.49 1.34 0.07
C CYS A 11 18.98 1.36 -1.38
N ARG A 12 19.37 2.36 -2.18
CA ARG A 12 19.01 2.45 -3.61
C ARG A 12 19.53 1.25 -4.41
N ASN A 13 20.78 0.84 -4.18
CA ASN A 13 21.37 -0.31 -4.87
C ASN A 13 20.64 -1.62 -4.51
N GLU A 14 20.25 -1.79 -3.25
CA GLU A 14 19.51 -2.96 -2.81
C GLU A 14 18.10 -3.01 -3.40
N ILE A 15 17.40 -1.87 -3.43
CA ILE A 15 16.10 -1.72 -4.10
C ILE A 15 16.21 -2.09 -5.57
N GLU A 16 17.20 -1.55 -6.29
CA GLU A 16 17.43 -1.86 -7.70
C GLU A 16 17.66 -3.37 -7.91
N ARG A 17 18.46 -4.00 -7.04
CA ARG A 17 18.72 -5.44 -7.08
C ARG A 17 17.46 -6.27 -6.89
N ILE A 18 16.61 -5.92 -5.91
CA ILE A 18 15.35 -6.59 -5.63
C ILE A 18 14.40 -6.46 -6.83
N ILE A 19 14.26 -5.25 -7.38
CA ILE A 19 13.39 -4.97 -8.53
C ILE A 19 13.85 -5.77 -9.75
N LYS A 20 15.15 -5.77 -10.09
CA LYS A 20 15.69 -6.54 -11.23
C LYS A 20 15.45 -8.05 -11.11
N ARG A 21 15.43 -8.59 -9.90
CA ARG A 21 15.19 -10.03 -9.65
C ARG A 21 13.71 -10.37 -9.64
N ASN A 22 12.83 -9.41 -9.39
CA ASN A 22 11.39 -9.63 -9.37
C ASN A 22 10.85 -9.76 -10.79
N LYS A 23 10.42 -10.96 -11.16
CA LYS A 23 9.84 -11.25 -12.50
C LYS A 23 8.32 -11.12 -12.55
N ASN A 24 7.67 -10.81 -11.42
CA ASN A 24 6.22 -10.73 -11.36
C ASN A 24 5.75 -9.32 -11.72
N ARG A 25 5.08 -9.20 -12.88
CA ARG A 25 4.58 -7.92 -13.40
C ARG A 25 3.65 -7.19 -12.44
N TYR A 26 2.72 -7.89 -11.80
CA TYR A 26 1.75 -7.28 -10.88
C TYR A 26 2.47 -6.71 -9.66
N SER A 27 3.37 -7.50 -9.06
CA SER A 27 4.20 -7.07 -7.93
C SER A 27 5.05 -5.85 -8.27
N LEU A 28 5.67 -5.81 -9.46
CA LEU A 28 6.43 -4.66 -9.93
C LEU A 28 5.56 -3.41 -10.10
N GLN A 29 4.37 -3.56 -10.68
CA GLN A 29 3.44 -2.44 -10.86
C GLN A 29 2.99 -1.88 -9.52
N THR A 30 2.55 -2.73 -8.60
CA THR A 30 2.16 -2.30 -7.25
C THR A 30 3.31 -1.64 -6.50
N THR A 31 4.54 -2.16 -6.65
CA THR A 31 5.74 -1.55 -6.04
C THR A 31 5.97 -0.14 -6.59
N CYS A 32 5.82 0.06 -7.90
CA CYS A 32 5.96 1.36 -8.55
C CYS A 32 4.88 2.35 -8.08
N GLU A 33 3.63 1.91 -7.95
CA GLU A 33 2.52 2.72 -7.45
C GLU A 33 2.76 3.19 -5.99
N ILE A 34 3.18 2.27 -5.12
CA ILE A 34 3.51 2.59 -3.72
C ILE A 34 4.71 3.55 -3.67
N ALA A 35 5.76 3.32 -4.47
CA ALA A 35 6.93 4.19 -4.50
C ALA A 35 6.58 5.63 -4.91
N LYS A 36 5.72 5.80 -5.92
CA LYS A 36 5.22 7.12 -6.35
C LYS A 36 4.41 7.79 -5.25
N LEU A 37 3.51 7.05 -4.58
CA LEU A 37 2.72 7.58 -3.49
C LEU A 37 3.61 8.11 -2.35
N PHE A 38 4.64 7.34 -1.98
CA PHE A 38 5.57 7.74 -0.93
C PHE A 38 6.45 8.91 -1.36
N GLN A 39 6.88 8.96 -2.62
CA GLN A 39 7.61 10.11 -3.15
C GLN A 39 6.78 11.39 -3.03
N SER A 40 5.54 11.37 -3.53
CA SER A 40 4.63 12.51 -3.45
C SER A 40 4.28 12.94 -2.02
N ALA A 41 4.39 12.04 -1.05
CA ALA A 41 4.13 12.36 0.36
C ALA A 41 5.33 13.04 1.07
N PHE A 42 6.54 12.99 0.50
CA PHE A 42 7.78 13.42 1.17
C PHE A 42 8.66 14.40 0.37
N ASP A 43 8.45 14.58 -0.94
CA ASP A 43 9.20 15.57 -1.75
C ASP A 43 8.59 16.98 -1.55
N ASP A 44 9.38 17.90 -0.96
CA ASP A 44 8.96 19.28 -0.67
C ASP A 44 8.89 20.19 -1.92
N ASP A 45 9.64 19.87 -2.99
CA ASP A 45 9.78 20.75 -4.17
C ASP A 45 8.65 20.59 -5.21
N ASP A 46 7.91 19.48 -5.15
CA ASP A 46 6.80 19.12 -6.04
C ASP A 46 5.60 18.65 -5.20
N TYR A 47 5.21 19.42 -4.15
CA TYR A 47 3.94 19.21 -3.45
C TYR A 47 2.77 19.37 -4.43
N LYS A 48 2.50 18.33 -5.22
CA LYS A 48 1.14 18.05 -5.64
C LYS A 48 0.44 17.62 -4.38
N GLU A 49 -0.46 18.46 -3.89
CA GLU A 49 -1.38 18.11 -2.81
C GLU A 49 -1.93 16.70 -3.11
N LEU A 50 -1.55 15.74 -2.28
CA LEU A 50 -2.14 14.41 -2.35
C LEU A 50 -3.64 14.57 -2.16
N SER A 51 -4.42 13.81 -2.92
CA SER A 51 -5.85 13.70 -2.62
C SER A 51 -6.03 13.16 -1.20
N ASP A 52 -7.13 13.50 -0.54
CA ASP A 52 -7.46 12.94 0.78
C ASP A 52 -7.40 11.41 0.77
N GLU A 53 -7.82 10.78 -0.33
CA GLU A 53 -7.76 9.34 -0.51
C GLU A 53 -6.31 8.82 -0.56
N ASP A 54 -5.43 9.48 -1.31
CA ASP A 54 -4.04 9.07 -1.41
C ASP A 54 -3.27 9.33 -0.10
N TYR A 55 -3.58 10.42 0.61
CA TYR A 55 -3.03 10.66 1.95
C TYR A 55 -3.47 9.58 2.95
N ALA A 56 -4.75 9.21 2.93
CA ALA A 56 -5.26 8.10 3.74
C ALA A 56 -4.59 6.77 3.38
N ARG A 57 -4.42 6.46 2.09
CA ARG A 57 -3.71 5.26 1.62
C ARG A 57 -2.26 5.25 2.10
N PHE A 58 -1.57 6.37 2.00
CA PHE A 58 -0.19 6.53 2.47
C PHE A 58 -0.08 6.23 3.98
N GLY A 59 -0.97 6.82 4.78
CA GLY A 59 -1.04 6.59 6.22
C GLY A 59 -1.26 5.12 6.57
N ILE A 60 -2.26 4.49 5.96
CA ILE A 60 -2.61 3.08 6.19
C ILE A 60 -1.45 2.15 5.82
N ILE A 61 -0.81 2.35 4.66
CA ILE A 61 0.34 1.54 4.25
C ILE A 61 1.49 1.70 5.26
N SER A 62 1.79 2.94 5.65
CA SER A 62 2.85 3.24 6.62
C SER A 62 2.61 2.58 7.97
N ASP A 63 1.37 2.54 8.44
CA ASP A 63 1.00 1.90 9.69
C ASP A 63 1.08 0.38 9.61
N ILE A 64 0.57 -0.23 8.54
CA ILE A 64 0.66 -1.68 8.32
C ILE A 64 2.13 -2.14 8.29
N MET A 65 3.02 -1.37 7.67
CA MET A 65 4.46 -1.69 7.61
C MET A 65 5.15 -1.69 8.97
N ARG A 66 4.54 -1.08 10.01
CA ARG A 66 5.04 -1.07 11.40
C ARG A 66 4.53 -2.26 12.22
N VAL A 67 3.47 -2.92 11.76
CA VAL A 67 2.89 -4.10 12.44
C VAL A 67 3.76 -5.32 12.19
N ASN A 68 4.27 -5.92 13.26
CA ASN A 68 5.30 -6.95 13.18
C ASN A 68 4.89 -8.29 13.81
N ASP A 69 3.69 -8.39 14.35
CA ASP A 69 3.17 -9.62 14.93
C ASP A 69 2.05 -10.21 14.06
N LEU A 70 2.05 -11.55 13.95
CA LEU A 70 1.13 -12.27 13.10
C LEU A 70 -0.34 -12.06 13.50
N LYS A 71 -0.61 -11.96 14.80
CA LYS A 71 -1.98 -11.82 15.32
C LYS A 71 -2.61 -10.52 14.83
N SER A 72 -1.91 -9.40 14.98
CA SER A 72 -2.38 -8.10 14.49
C SER A 72 -2.53 -8.08 12.97
N LEU A 73 -1.60 -8.67 12.22
CA LEU A 73 -1.69 -8.79 10.76
C LEU A 73 -2.94 -9.60 10.33
N THR A 74 -3.24 -10.69 11.04
CA THR A 74 -4.44 -11.49 10.80
C THR A 74 -5.70 -10.69 11.08
N SER A 75 -5.76 -9.97 12.21
CA SER A 75 -6.92 -9.13 12.54
C SER A 75 -7.16 -8.03 11.50
N ILE A 76 -6.10 -7.37 11.02
CA ILE A 76 -6.20 -6.39 9.94
C ILE A 76 -6.78 -7.04 8.68
N ARG A 77 -6.25 -8.22 8.29
CA ARG A 77 -6.72 -8.95 7.12
C ARG A 77 -8.21 -9.33 7.24
N ASP A 78 -8.65 -9.76 8.41
CA ASP A 78 -10.05 -10.14 8.65
C ASP A 78 -11.00 -8.95 8.52
N VAL A 79 -10.61 -7.78 9.04
CA VAL A 79 -11.37 -6.53 8.90
C VAL A 79 -11.47 -6.12 7.44
N VAL A 80 -10.36 -6.14 6.68
CA VAL A 80 -10.35 -5.83 5.24
C VAL A 80 -11.28 -6.78 4.47
N ASN A 81 -11.17 -8.10 4.73
CA ASN A 81 -12.03 -9.09 4.10
C ASN A 81 -13.51 -8.87 4.42
N TYR A 82 -13.84 -8.50 5.66
CA TYR A 82 -15.20 -8.19 6.07
C TYR A 82 -15.75 -6.97 5.33
N MET A 83 -14.98 -5.88 5.25
CA MET A 83 -15.39 -4.68 4.51
C MET A 83 -15.65 -4.95 3.02
N GLN A 84 -14.77 -5.72 2.36
CA GLN A 84 -14.96 -6.11 0.97
C GLN A 84 -16.23 -6.94 0.75
N ARG A 85 -16.56 -7.83 1.69
CA ARG A 85 -17.83 -8.59 1.65
C ARG A 85 -19.05 -7.69 1.82
N LEU A 86 -18.99 -6.71 2.72
CA LEU A 86 -20.08 -5.74 2.90
C LEU A 86 -20.31 -4.91 1.63
N GLU A 87 -19.25 -4.38 1.02
CA GLU A 87 -19.37 -3.65 -0.25
C GLU A 87 -19.95 -4.53 -1.36
N SER A 88 -19.50 -5.78 -1.46
CA SER A 88 -20.02 -6.72 -2.46
C SER A 88 -21.52 -6.95 -2.28
N LYS A 89 -21.98 -7.11 -1.03
CA LYS A 89 -23.42 -7.25 -0.71
C LYS A 89 -24.20 -5.98 -1.08
N ARG A 90 -23.66 -4.80 -0.79
CA ARG A 90 -24.28 -3.51 -1.12
C ARG A 90 -24.43 -3.33 -2.63
N ARG A 91 -23.37 -3.61 -3.41
CA ARG A 91 -23.43 -3.55 -4.87
C ARG A 91 -24.47 -4.51 -5.46
N LEU A 92 -24.68 -5.68 -4.82
CA LEU A 92 -25.71 -6.64 -5.23
C LEU A 92 -27.13 -6.19 -4.87
N SER A 93 -27.33 -5.53 -3.73
CA SER A 93 -28.64 -4.96 -3.38
C SER A 93 -29.02 -3.80 -4.29
N ASP A 94 -28.06 -2.93 -4.60
CA ASP A 94 -28.29 -1.76 -5.46
C ASP A 94 -28.72 -2.21 -6.88
N ARG A 95 -28.08 -3.26 -7.41
CA ARG A 95 -28.45 -3.88 -8.70
C ARG A 95 -29.83 -4.53 -8.72
N LYS A 96 -30.31 -5.04 -7.58
CA LYS A 96 -31.65 -5.66 -7.47
C LYS A 96 -32.77 -4.63 -7.32
N GLY A 97 -32.47 -3.43 -6.80
CA GLY A 97 -33.43 -2.34 -6.66
C GLY A 97 -33.60 -1.46 -7.91
N THR A 98 -32.89 -1.76 -9.00
CA THR A 98 -32.97 -1.03 -10.28
C THR A 98 -33.81 -1.79 -11.34
N ILE A 99 -34.55 -2.82 -10.95
CA ILE A 99 -35.47 -3.60 -11.81
C ILE A 99 -36.91 -3.33 -11.38
#